data_AF-A0A849WVN9-F1
#
_entry.id   AF-A0A849WVN9-F1
#
_cell.length_a   1.000
_cell.length_b   1.000
_cell.length_c   1.000
_cell.angle_alpha   90.00
_cell.angle_beta   90.00
_cell.angle_gamma   90.00
#
_symmetry.space_group_name_H-M   'P 1'
#
loop_
_entity.id
_entity.type
_entity.pdbx_description
1 polymer ?
#
loop_
_entity_poly.entity_id
_entity_poly.type
_entity_poly.pdbx_seq_one_letter_code
_entity_poly.pdbx_strand_id
1 'polypeptide(L)'
;YQTKLVSHLKSDDFFKVEKNPESKFEITSVKEKDGKPWISGKLTLIGKTETLEFPADITVKDGIATGTAKLEVDRTKWGLTYGSGNFFKELVADKIINDKFEISVNLTAKK
;
A
#
# COMPACT_ATOMS: atom_id res chain seq x y z
N TYR A 1 4.07 22.39 9.85
CA TYR A 1 2.96 21.41 9.73
C TYR A 1 3.42 20.03 9.28
N GLN A 2 4.19 19.92 8.18
CA GLN A 2 4.71 18.64 7.67
C GLN A 2 5.44 17.79 8.73
N THR A 3 6.32 18.38 9.54
CA THR A 3 7.06 17.66 10.59
C THR A 3 6.17 17.02 11.64
N LYS A 4 5.10 17.71 12.08
CA LYS A 4 4.15 17.18 13.06
C LYS A 4 3.35 16.02 12.48
N LEU A 5 2.87 16.17 11.24
CA LEU A 5 2.14 15.11 10.54
C LEU A 5 3.01 13.87 10.34
N VAL A 6 4.23 14.03 9.81
CA VAL A 6 5.15 12.91 9.57
C VAL A 6 5.53 12.24 10.89
N SER A 7 5.80 13.01 11.96
CA SER A 7 6.07 12.44 13.29
C SER A 7 4.90 11.60 13.80
N HIS A 8 3.66 12.08 13.62
CA HIS A 8 2.46 11.34 14.02
C HIS A 8 2.27 10.06 13.19
N LEU A 9 2.43 10.13 11.87
CA LEU A 9 2.34 8.94 10.99
C LEU A 9 3.40 7.88 11.33
N LYS A 10 4.56 8.28 11.84
CA LYS A 10 5.61 7.34 12.28
C LYS A 10 5.35 6.69 13.64
N SER A 11 4.48 7.29 14.45
CA SER A 11 4.25 6.90 15.84
C SER A 11 3.48 5.57 15.98
N ASP A 12 3.28 5.15 17.23
CA ASP A 12 2.56 3.92 17.56
C ASP A 12 1.06 3.96 17.21
N ASP A 13 0.50 5.16 17.02
CA ASP A 13 -0.87 5.38 16.57
C ASP A 13 -1.08 5.04 15.07
N PHE A 14 0.02 4.92 14.31
CA PHE A 14 -0.03 4.64 12.89
C PHE A 14 1.03 3.59 12.49
N PHE A 15 2.11 3.96 11.79
CA PHE A 15 3.01 2.96 11.19
C PHE A 15 3.98 2.26 12.16
N LYS A 16 4.09 2.67 13.44
CA LYS A 16 4.99 2.05 14.43
C LYS A 16 6.41 1.90 13.89
N VAL A 17 6.95 2.95 13.25
CA VAL A 17 8.19 2.86 12.44
C VAL A 17 9.40 2.43 13.27
N GLU A 18 9.45 2.75 14.56
CA GLU A 18 10.52 2.26 15.45
C GLU A 18 10.56 0.73 15.55
N LYS A 19 9.40 0.06 15.49
CA LYS A 19 9.27 -1.40 15.57
C LYS A 19 9.18 -2.07 14.19
N ASN A 20 8.68 -1.34 13.20
CA ASN A 20 8.45 -1.80 11.84
C ASN A 20 9.04 -0.78 10.85
N PRO A 21 10.37 -0.70 10.73
CA PRO A 21 11.04 0.35 9.95
C PRO A 21 10.77 0.23 8.45
N GLU A 22 10.41 -0.96 7.99
CA GLU A 22 10.22 -1.28 6.58
C GLU A 22 8.86 -1.91 6.31
N SER A 23 8.36 -1.63 5.11
CA SER A 23 7.22 -2.31 4.50
C SER A 23 7.70 -3.10 3.30
N LYS A 24 7.15 -4.28 3.08
CA LYS A 24 7.64 -5.21 2.06
C LYS A 24 6.50 -5.68 1.18
N PHE A 25 6.70 -5.64 -0.13
CA PHE A 25 5.82 -6.29 -1.08
C PHE A 25 6.58 -7.41 -1.79
N GLU A 26 6.08 -8.63 -1.70
CA GLU A 26 6.68 -9.82 -2.33
C GLU A 26 5.76 -10.36 -3.41
N ILE A 27 6.20 -10.26 -4.67
CA ILE A 27 5.48 -10.85 -5.79
C ILE A 27 5.54 -12.37 -5.66
N THR A 28 4.39 -13.03 -5.63
CA THR A 28 4.27 -14.49 -5.56
C THR A 28 3.90 -15.10 -6.90
N SER A 29 3.20 -14.36 -7.76
CA SER A 29 2.78 -14.83 -9.07
C SER A 29 2.53 -13.65 -10.01
N VAL A 30 2.82 -13.86 -11.29
CA VAL A 30 2.37 -12.98 -12.38
C VAL A 30 1.61 -13.85 -13.37
N LYS A 31 0.36 -13.49 -13.68
CA LYS A 31 -0.52 -14.23 -14.61
C LYS A 31 -1.14 -13.26 -15.59
N GLU A 32 -1.40 -13.71 -16.80
CA GLU A 32 -2.22 -12.94 -17.73
C GLU A 32 -3.70 -13.22 -17.45
N LYS A 33 -4.50 -12.16 -17.39
CA LYS A 33 -5.96 -12.23 -17.29
C LYS A 33 -6.55 -11.12 -18.15
N ASP A 34 -7.45 -11.49 -19.05
CA ASP A 34 -8.10 -10.58 -20.00
C ASP A 34 -7.08 -9.76 -20.85
N GLY A 35 -5.97 -10.41 -21.25
CA GLY A 35 -4.91 -9.79 -22.03
C GLY A 35 -4.04 -8.79 -21.25
N LYS A 36 -4.13 -8.77 -19.92
CA LYS A 36 -3.35 -7.89 -19.05
C LYS A 36 -2.56 -8.68 -18.00
N PRO A 37 -1.34 -8.26 -17.64
CA PRO A 37 -0.63 -8.81 -16.50
C PRO A 37 -1.34 -8.50 -15.18
N TRP A 38 -1.59 -9.54 -14.39
CA TRP A 38 -2.06 -9.47 -13.02
C TRP A 38 -0.96 -9.98 -12.09
N ILE A 39 -0.62 -9.17 -11.11
CA ILE A 39 0.38 -9.46 -10.10
C ILE A 39 -0.33 -9.86 -8.82
N SER A 40 -0.03 -11.06 -8.33
CA SER A 40 -0.37 -11.49 -6.98
C SER A 40 0.87 -11.35 -6.10
N GLY A 41 0.71 -10.85 -4.88
CA GLY A 41 1.81 -10.73 -3.95
C GLY A 41 1.37 -10.51 -2.51
N LYS A 42 2.34 -10.58 -1.60
CA LYS A 42 2.15 -10.39 -0.16
C LYS A 42 2.63 -9.01 0.23
N LEU A 43 1.72 -8.16 0.69
CA LEU A 43 2.03 -6.86 1.26
C LEU A 43 2.12 -6.97 2.78
N THR A 44 3.31 -6.68 3.30
CA THR A 44 3.59 -6.59 4.74
C THR A 44 3.68 -5.13 5.14
N LEU A 45 2.76 -4.70 6.01
CA LEU A 45 2.77 -3.40 6.67
C LEU A 45 2.70 -3.63 8.18
N ILE A 46 3.53 -2.95 8.96
CA ILE A 46 3.44 -2.96 10.44
C ILE A 46 3.48 -4.40 11.01
N GLY A 47 4.34 -5.24 10.43
CA GLY A 47 4.51 -6.63 10.87
C GLY A 47 3.37 -7.59 10.53
N LYS A 48 2.30 -7.12 9.86
CA LYS A 48 1.20 -7.97 9.38
C LYS A 48 1.27 -8.11 7.85
N THR A 49 0.98 -9.30 7.35
CA THR A 49 1.02 -9.61 5.91
C THR A 49 -0.37 -9.94 5.39
N GLU A 50 -0.76 -9.33 4.29
CA GLU A 50 -1.97 -9.69 3.53
C GLU A 50 -1.64 -9.92 2.07
N THR A 51 -2.43 -10.76 1.40
CA THR A 51 -2.28 -11.00 -0.04
C THR A 51 -3.08 -9.96 -0.82
N LEU A 52 -2.45 -9.38 -1.84
CA LEU A 52 -3.07 -8.47 -2.79
C LEU A 52 -2.91 -9.01 -4.21
N GLU A 53 -3.89 -8.70 -5.05
CA GLU A 53 -3.87 -9.00 -6.47
C GLU A 53 -4.33 -7.76 -7.24
N PHE A 54 -3.56 -7.34 -8.25
CA PHE A 54 -3.85 -6.13 -9.01
C PHE A 54 -3.31 -6.23 -10.44
N PRO A 55 -3.96 -5.56 -11.41
CA PRO A 55 -3.41 -5.43 -12.76
C PRO A 55 -2.21 -4.48 -12.77
N ALA A 56 -1.26 -4.75 -13.66
CA ALA A 56 -0.12 -3.89 -13.90
C ALA A 56 0.16 -3.77 -15.40
N ASP A 57 0.61 -2.59 -15.81
CA ASP A 57 1.13 -2.37 -17.16
C ASP A 57 2.65 -2.55 -17.13
N ILE A 58 3.15 -3.50 -17.91
CA ILE A 58 4.57 -3.83 -17.98
C ILE A 58 5.02 -3.63 -19.42
N THR A 59 6.05 -2.81 -19.62
CA THR A 59 6.64 -2.56 -20.92
C THR A 59 8.14 -2.79 -20.86
N VAL A 60 8.70 -3.39 -21.92
CA VAL A 60 10.14 -3.57 -22.06
C VAL A 60 10.55 -2.93 -23.38
N LYS A 61 11.42 -1.92 -23.31
CA LYS A 61 11.94 -1.21 -24.48
C LYS A 61 13.41 -0.91 -24.28
N ASP A 62 14.22 -1.19 -25.30
CA ASP A 62 15.66 -0.89 -25.30
C ASP A 62 16.42 -1.46 -24.07
N GLY A 63 16.01 -2.64 -23.60
CA GLY A 63 16.59 -3.29 -22.42
C GLY A 63 16.16 -2.69 -21.06
N ILE A 64 15.24 -1.73 -21.07
CA ILE A 64 14.65 -1.10 -19.88
C ILE A 64 13.24 -1.66 -19.68
N ALA A 65 12.98 -2.22 -18.50
CA ALA A 65 11.65 -2.64 -18.09
C ALA A 65 10.99 -1.54 -17.25
N THR A 66 9.78 -1.14 -17.63
CA THR A 66 8.95 -0.19 -16.87
C THR A 66 7.67 -0.88 -16.44
N GLY A 67 7.34 -0.79 -15.15
CA GLY A 67 6.11 -1.33 -14.57
C GLY A 67 5.31 -0.22 -13.90
N THR A 68 4.02 -0.12 -14.21
CA THR A 68 3.08 0.77 -13.52
C THR A 68 1.89 0.00 -12.98
N ALA A 69 1.47 0.33 -11.76
CA ALA A 69 0.31 -0.29 -11.13
C ALA A 69 -0.38 0.67 -10.18
N LYS A 70 -1.68 0.44 -9.96
CA LYS A 70 -2.47 1.11 -8.94
C LYS A 70 -3.08 0.06 -8.03
N LEU A 71 -2.79 0.17 -6.74
CA LEU A 71 -3.26 -0.77 -5.74
C LEU A 71 -4.20 -0.03 -4.79
N GLU A 72 -5.45 -0.46 -4.69
CA GLU A 72 -6.32 -0.02 -3.60
C GLU A 72 -6.02 -0.87 -2.35
N VAL A 73 -5.70 -0.20 -1.25
CA VAL A 73 -5.34 -0.83 0.03
C VAL A 73 -6.31 -0.36 1.11
N ASP A 74 -6.91 -1.30 1.82
CA ASP A 74 -7.66 -1.04 3.04
C ASP A 74 -6.72 -1.11 4.25
N ARG A 75 -6.38 0.05 4.80
CA ARG A 75 -5.41 0.19 5.90
C ARG A 75 -5.84 -0.57 7.16
N THR A 76 -7.15 -0.76 7.37
CA THR A 76 -7.68 -1.42 8.57
C THR A 76 -7.29 -2.89 8.63
N LYS A 77 -7.04 -3.53 7.48
CA LYS A 77 -6.54 -4.92 7.42
C LYS A 77 -5.20 -5.08 8.11
N TRP A 78 -4.38 -4.03 8.21
CA TRP A 78 -3.10 -4.04 8.93
C TRP A 78 -3.19 -3.44 10.34
N GLY A 79 -4.41 -3.21 10.85
CA GLY A 79 -4.63 -2.65 12.18
C GLY A 79 -4.46 -1.14 12.26
N LEU A 80 -4.34 -0.44 11.12
CA LEU A 80 -4.33 1.03 11.09
C LEU A 80 -5.74 1.58 11.26
N THR A 81 -6.28 1.60 12.47
CA THR A 81 -7.67 2.01 12.74
C THR A 81 -7.81 3.47 13.16
N TYR A 82 -6.72 4.19 13.45
CA TYR A 82 -6.76 5.59 13.87
C TYR A 82 -7.57 6.45 12.89
N GLY A 83 -8.54 7.23 13.39
CA GLY A 83 -9.39 8.09 12.56
C GLY A 83 -10.34 7.33 11.61
N SER A 84 -10.46 6.00 11.72
CA SER A 84 -11.41 5.24 10.90
C SER A 84 -12.83 5.45 11.42
N GLY A 85 -13.71 6.01 10.57
CA GLY A 85 -15.13 6.15 10.88
C GLY A 85 -15.87 4.81 11.04
N ASN A 86 -15.33 3.74 10.44
CA ASN A 86 -15.91 2.39 10.55
C ASN A 86 -15.65 1.76 11.93
N PHE A 87 -14.50 2.06 12.55
CA PHE A 87 -14.15 1.57 13.89
C PHE A 87 -14.62 2.51 15.00
N PHE A 88 -14.67 3.82 14.73
CA PHE A 88 -15.05 4.84 15.72
C PHE A 88 -16.24 5.67 15.21
N LYS A 89 -17.45 5.16 15.44
CA LYS A 89 -18.70 5.77 14.96
C LYS A 89 -19.03 7.14 15.56
N GLU A 90 -18.37 7.49 16.66
CA GLU A 90 -18.53 8.76 17.37
C GLU A 90 -17.62 9.87 16.83
N LEU A 91 -16.76 9.57 15.84
CA LEU A 91 -15.94 10.59 15.19
C LEU A 91 -16.82 11.54 14.38
N VAL A 92 -16.58 12.83 14.59
CA VAL A 92 -17.09 13.90 13.72
C VAL A 92 -16.43 13.84 12.35
N ALA A 93 -17.17 14.23 11.30
CA ALA A 93 -16.78 14.02 9.90
C ALA A 93 -15.41 14.61 9.53
N ASP A 94 -15.02 15.73 10.14
CA ASP A 94 -13.72 16.40 9.95
C ASP A 94 -12.52 15.61 10.50
N LYS A 95 -12.76 14.60 11.35
CA LYS A 95 -11.73 13.74 11.95
C LYS A 95 -11.62 12.37 11.28
N ILE A 96 -12.48 12.07 10.31
CA ILE A 96 -12.49 10.78 9.61
C ILE A 96 -11.37 10.75 8.58
N ILE A 97 -10.58 9.69 8.62
CA ILE A 97 -9.55 9.34 7.64
C ILE A 97 -10.04 8.09 6.92
N ASN A 98 -10.11 8.16 5.59
CA ASN A 98 -10.55 7.05 4.75
C ASN A 98 -9.78 5.76 5.05
N ASP A 99 -10.49 4.64 5.12
CA ASP A 99 -9.88 3.32 5.31
C ASP A 99 -9.15 2.85 4.06
N LYS A 100 -9.64 3.24 2.89
CA LYS A 100 -9.05 2.90 1.60
C LYS A 100 -8.13 4.02 1.11
N PHE A 101 -6.95 3.64 0.65
CA PHE A 101 -6.03 4.53 -0.05
C PHE A 101 -5.44 3.85 -1.29
N GLU A 102 -5.03 4.65 -2.26
CA GLU A 102 -4.39 4.16 -3.49
C GLU A 102 -2.87 4.27 -3.37
N ILE A 103 -2.16 3.20 -3.70
CA ILE A 103 -0.71 3.22 -3.94
C ILE A 103 -0.50 3.20 -5.45
N SER A 104 0.03 4.29 -6.00
CA SER A 104 0.51 4.35 -7.37
C SER A 104 1.98 3.95 -7.41
N VAL A 105 2.30 2.90 -8.18
CA VAL A 105 3.65 2.37 -8.35
C VAL A 105 4.12 2.71 -9.76
N ASN A 106 5.33 3.26 -9.86
CA ASN A 106 6.07 3.43 -11.11
C ASN A 106 7.50 2.94 -10.86
N LEU A 107 7.89 1.86 -11.53
CA LEU A 107 9.19 1.23 -11.38
C LEU A 107 9.88 1.15 -12.73
N THR A 108 11.16 1.51 -12.75
CA THR A 108 12.04 1.33 -13.90
C THR A 108 13.21 0.46 -13.48
N ALA A 109 13.44 -0.63 -14.21
CA ALA A 109 14.54 -1.54 -13.99
C ALA A 109 15.40 -1.63 -15.26
N LYS A 110 16.71 -1.63 -15.08
CA LYS A 110 17.70 -1.90 -16.12
C LYS A 110 18.41 -3.22 -15.79
N LYS A 111 18.71 -4.00 -16.82
CA LYS A 111 19.53 -5.20 -16.68
C LYS A 111 20.96 -4.86 -16.30
#